data_AF-A0A9R1HA34-F1
#
_entry.id   AF-A0A9R1HA34-F1
#
_cell.length_a   1.000
_cell.length_b   1.000
_cell.length_c   1.000
_cell.angle_alpha   90.00
_cell.angle_beta   90.00
_cell.angle_gamma   90.00
#
_symmetry.space_group_name_H-M   'P 1'
#
loop_
_entity.id
_entity.type
_entity.pdbx_description
1 polymer ?
#
loop_
_entity_poly.entity_id
_entity_poly.type
_entity_poly.pdbx_seq_one_letter_code
_entity_poly.pdbx_strand_id
1 'polypeptide(L)'
;MEAVLRHPSLSRLKAPNPAAHRTQYLSITVPRRPRVPKRRLAAAALFQDQTNPRTAATSKGGDEEDEEGYGEVDRIVSSRTVKNAVFAEDGSATTVTATEYLVEWKDGHEPTWIPSEAIAADVVAEYETPWWDAAKKADVDALGALLADEALRRDPNAEDAQGRTAMHFAAGLGSEECLRLLAEAGADVGHAERAGGGLTPLHIAAGYGRATGVRALLELGADAEGPDGKGRTPLELVQEVLAATPKGVPAAFERRQALEAAAKELEKAVYEWGEVEKVVDGRGEGKWREYLVEWRDGGDREWVKAPWVAEDLVKDFEAGLEYGVAEAVVDRRQAADGDGDGKWEYLVKWVDIEEATWEPAENVDAELVQEFERQQSGNGGAAPPAETFAG
;
A
#
# COMPACT_ATOMS: atom_id res chain seq x y z
N MET A 1 20.82 -11.65 1.19
CA MET A 1 22.20 -11.16 1.14
C MET A 1 22.40 -10.48 -0.20
N GLU A 2 22.85 -9.22 -0.12
CA GLU A 2 23.51 -8.39 -1.15
C GLU A 2 22.84 -8.08 -2.49
N ALA A 3 22.44 -6.80 -2.62
CA ALA A 3 22.82 -5.86 -3.68
C ALA A 3 22.21 -4.51 -3.25
N VAL A 4 22.91 -3.68 -2.47
CA VAL A 4 23.80 -2.61 -2.95
C VAL A 4 23.12 -1.73 -3.99
N LEU A 5 22.31 -0.79 -3.49
CA LEU A 5 22.38 0.61 -3.86
C LEU A 5 22.32 1.39 -2.55
N ARG A 6 23.45 1.44 -1.86
CA ARG A 6 23.65 2.36 -0.73
C ARG A 6 23.79 3.74 -1.34
N HIS A 7 22.72 4.54 -1.26
CA HIS A 7 22.91 5.97 -1.30
C HIS A 7 23.63 6.38 -0.01
N PRO A 8 24.73 7.17 -0.08
CA PRO A 8 25.57 7.59 1.05
C PRO A 8 24.88 8.60 1.99
N SER A 9 23.59 8.43 2.26
CA SER A 9 22.79 9.37 3.07
C SER A 9 21.42 8.83 3.49
N LEU A 10 20.96 7.71 2.92
CA LEU A 10 19.67 7.13 3.28
C LEU A 10 19.80 6.23 4.52
N SER A 11 19.10 6.60 5.59
CA SER A 11 19.02 5.83 6.83
C SER A 11 17.57 5.66 7.24
N ARG A 12 17.15 4.40 7.42
CA ARG A 12 15.86 3.92 7.93
C ARG A 12 14.55 4.37 7.25
N LEU A 13 13.64 3.40 7.30
CA LEU A 13 12.17 3.38 7.26
C LEU A 13 11.47 4.20 8.41
N LYS A 14 11.00 5.43 8.11
CA LYS A 14 10.16 6.32 8.94
C LYS A 14 8.68 5.90 8.85
N ALA A 15 7.94 5.97 9.97
CA ALA A 15 6.49 5.76 10.02
C ALA A 15 5.75 7.07 10.37
N PRO A 16 4.57 7.36 9.79
CA PRO A 16 4.01 6.79 8.58
C PRO A 16 4.48 7.58 7.35
N ASN A 17 4.61 6.90 6.21
CA ASN A 17 4.83 7.53 4.92
C ASN A 17 3.65 8.47 4.57
N PRO A 18 3.83 9.81 4.54
CA PRO A 18 2.74 10.74 4.22
C PRO A 18 2.26 10.60 2.77
N ALA A 19 3.01 9.93 1.89
CA ALA A 19 2.58 9.58 0.53
C ALA A 19 1.56 8.43 0.50
N ALA A 20 1.48 7.59 1.53
CA ALA A 20 0.45 6.55 1.63
C ALA A 20 -0.97 7.15 1.75
N HIS A 21 -1.09 8.37 2.30
CA HIS A 21 -2.34 9.14 2.35
C HIS A 21 -2.53 10.10 1.16
N ARG A 22 -1.59 10.13 0.20
CA ARG A 22 -1.57 11.05 -0.93
C ARG A 22 -1.66 10.32 -2.27
N THR A 23 -2.48 9.28 -2.35
CA THR A 23 -2.96 8.83 -3.67
C THR A 23 -3.87 9.92 -4.19
N GLN A 24 -3.41 10.60 -5.25
CA GLN A 24 -4.24 11.49 -6.04
C GLN A 24 -5.52 10.73 -6.34
N TYR A 25 -6.67 11.25 -5.89
CA TYR A 25 -7.94 10.90 -6.47
C TYR A 25 -7.75 11.06 -7.97
N LEU A 26 -7.57 9.96 -8.70
CA LEU A 26 -7.76 9.96 -10.14
C LEU A 26 -9.14 10.56 -10.29
N SER A 27 -9.18 11.80 -10.77
CA SER A 27 -10.41 12.50 -11.04
C SER A 27 -11.00 11.79 -12.25
N ILE A 28 -11.66 10.67 -12.00
CA ILE A 28 -12.42 9.95 -13.00
C ILE A 28 -13.49 10.94 -13.42
N THR A 29 -13.29 11.53 -14.60
CA THR A 29 -14.27 12.40 -15.21
C THR A 29 -15.44 11.51 -15.61
N VAL A 30 -16.40 11.35 -14.71
CA VAL A 30 -17.65 10.68 -14.98
C VAL A 30 -18.36 11.49 -16.07
N PRO A 31 -18.66 10.92 -17.26
CA PRO A 31 -19.50 11.63 -18.21
C PRO A 31 -20.85 11.91 -17.55
N ARG A 32 -21.22 13.20 -17.49
CA ARG A 32 -22.52 13.66 -16.98
C ARG A 32 -23.64 12.91 -17.68
N ARG A 33 -24.28 11.97 -16.99
CA ARG A 33 -25.54 11.38 -17.42
C ARG A 33 -26.59 12.49 -17.56
N PRO A 34 -27.41 12.49 -18.63
CA PRO A 34 -28.49 13.46 -18.78
C PRO A 34 -29.47 13.35 -17.60
N ARG A 35 -29.79 14.50 -16.99
CA ARG A 35 -30.78 14.59 -15.90
C ARG A 35 -32.16 14.23 -16.44
N VAL A 36 -32.66 13.06 -16.10
CA VAL A 36 -34.07 12.68 -16.28
C VAL A 36 -34.88 13.22 -15.09
N PRO A 37 -36.10 13.76 -15.27
CA PRO A 37 -36.84 14.41 -14.20
C PRO A 37 -37.24 13.40 -13.11
N LYS A 38 -37.04 13.78 -11.85
CA LYS A 38 -37.49 13.01 -10.68
C LYS A 38 -39.01 12.83 -10.72
N ARG A 39 -39.51 11.67 -11.14
CA ARG A 39 -40.84 11.22 -10.78
C ARG A 39 -40.74 10.56 -9.40
N ARG A 40 -41.48 11.12 -8.44
CA ARG A 40 -41.67 10.54 -7.11
C ARG A 40 -42.37 9.21 -7.29
N LEU A 41 -41.66 8.10 -7.11
CA LEU A 41 -42.27 6.79 -6.90
C LEU A 41 -42.37 6.62 -5.37
N ALA A 42 -43.60 6.48 -4.90
CA ALA A 42 -43.89 6.21 -3.50
C ALA A 42 -43.43 4.78 -3.19
N ALA A 43 -42.50 4.64 -2.24
CA ALA A 43 -42.21 3.36 -1.64
C ALA A 43 -43.39 2.98 -0.72
N ALA A 44 -44.26 2.09 -1.19
CA ALA A 44 -45.18 1.39 -0.30
C ALA A 44 -44.40 0.23 0.31
N ALA A 45 -43.83 0.45 1.50
CA ALA A 45 -43.33 -0.64 2.33
C ALA A 45 -44.54 -1.38 2.91
N LEU A 46 -44.90 -2.51 2.30
CA LEU A 46 -45.75 -3.52 2.93
C LEU A 46 -44.83 -4.50 3.66
N PHE A 47 -44.47 -4.12 4.89
CA PHE A 47 -43.97 -5.08 5.88
C PHE A 47 -45.15 -5.94 6.31
N GLN A 48 -45.15 -7.22 5.95
CA GLN A 48 -45.88 -8.23 6.72
C GLN A 48 -44.87 -9.01 7.58
N ASP A 49 -44.95 -8.72 8.86
CA ASP A 49 -44.38 -9.45 9.97
C ASP A 49 -44.92 -10.89 9.96
N GLN A 50 -44.05 -11.90 9.80
CA GLN A 50 -44.36 -13.27 10.16
C GLN A 50 -43.18 -13.95 10.83
N THR A 51 -43.24 -13.90 12.17
CA THR A 51 -42.56 -14.82 13.05
C THR A 51 -43.02 -16.27 12.82
N ASN A 52 -42.03 -17.16 12.72
CA ASN A 52 -41.99 -18.58 13.11
C ASN A 52 -42.27 -19.70 12.04
N PRO A 53 -41.51 -20.82 12.07
CA PRO A 53 -41.41 -21.78 10.98
C PRO A 53 -42.40 -22.94 11.15
N ARG A 54 -42.92 -23.50 10.05
CA ARG A 54 -43.61 -24.79 10.08
C ARG A 54 -43.39 -25.64 8.83
N THR A 55 -42.56 -26.66 9.06
CA THR A 55 -42.63 -28.05 8.55
C THR A 55 -43.60 -28.37 7.41
N ALA A 56 -43.04 -28.97 6.36
CA ALA A 56 -43.73 -29.69 5.30
C ALA A 56 -44.80 -30.67 5.80
N ALA A 57 -46.02 -30.54 5.28
CA ALA A 57 -46.98 -31.61 5.16
C ALA A 57 -48.01 -31.29 4.06
N THR A 58 -48.11 -32.20 3.10
CA THR A 58 -49.12 -32.26 2.04
C THR A 58 -50.54 -32.42 2.60
N SER A 59 -51.50 -31.60 2.16
CA SER A 59 -52.90 -32.01 1.99
C SER A 59 -53.68 -31.09 1.05
N LYS A 60 -54.33 -31.70 0.04
CA LYS A 60 -55.32 -31.09 -0.85
C LYS A 60 -56.54 -30.60 -0.06
N GLY A 61 -57.07 -29.44 -0.45
CA GLY A 61 -58.42 -28.98 -0.14
C GLY A 61 -58.53 -27.52 -0.54
N GLY A 62 -59.33 -27.24 -1.58
CA GLY A 62 -59.43 -25.90 -2.16
C GLY A 62 -60.18 -24.93 -1.24
N ASP A 63 -59.64 -23.72 -1.18
CA ASP A 63 -60.36 -22.46 -1.13
C ASP A 63 -59.55 -21.50 -2.01
N GLU A 64 -60.22 -20.90 -3.00
CA GLU A 64 -59.68 -19.85 -3.88
C GLU A 64 -59.51 -18.57 -3.05
N GLU A 65 -58.44 -18.51 -2.26
CA GLU A 65 -57.81 -17.25 -1.94
C GLU A 65 -56.80 -16.98 -3.05
N ASP A 66 -56.79 -15.77 -3.60
CA ASP A 66 -55.85 -15.33 -4.62
C ASP A 66 -54.42 -15.59 -4.12
N GLU A 67 -53.88 -16.79 -4.38
CA GLU A 67 -52.44 -17.04 -4.40
C GLU A 67 -51.96 -16.10 -5.50
N GLU A 68 -51.50 -14.91 -5.10
CA GLU A 68 -50.63 -14.06 -5.90
C GLU A 68 -49.41 -14.92 -6.24
N GLY A 69 -49.57 -15.74 -7.26
CA GLY A 69 -48.57 -16.64 -7.79
C GLY A 69 -47.48 -15.75 -8.33
N TYR A 70 -46.40 -15.64 -7.57
CA TYR A 70 -45.17 -15.00 -8.04
C TYR A 70 -44.85 -15.57 -9.43
N GLY A 71 -44.79 -14.68 -10.42
CA GLY A 71 -44.66 -15.04 -11.83
C GLY A 71 -43.44 -15.91 -12.11
N GLU A 72 -43.42 -16.60 -13.24
CA GLU A 72 -42.26 -17.40 -13.61
C GLU A 72 -41.06 -16.49 -13.92
N VAL A 73 -39.93 -16.73 -13.24
CA VAL A 73 -38.67 -16.00 -13.47
C VAL A 73 -38.18 -16.26 -14.89
N ASP A 74 -37.91 -15.21 -15.65
CA ASP A 74 -37.24 -15.32 -16.95
C ASP A 74 -35.72 -15.42 -16.75
N ARG A 75 -35.13 -14.43 -16.06
CA ARG A 75 -33.70 -14.40 -15.74
C ARG A 75 -33.38 -13.39 -14.63
N ILE A 76 -32.21 -13.55 -14.02
CA ILE A 76 -31.60 -12.55 -13.13
C ILE A 76 -30.72 -11.61 -13.96
N VAL A 77 -30.88 -10.30 -13.75
CA VAL A 77 -30.14 -9.26 -14.48
C VAL A 77 -29.19 -8.45 -13.61
N SER A 78 -29.33 -8.50 -12.29
CA SER A 78 -28.45 -7.79 -11.36
C SER A 78 -28.50 -8.42 -9.99
N SER A 79 -27.49 -8.15 -9.18
CA SER A 79 -27.45 -8.49 -7.76
C SER A 79 -27.07 -7.26 -6.95
N ARG A 80 -27.44 -7.23 -5.67
CA ARG A 80 -26.96 -6.24 -4.71
C ARG A 80 -26.91 -6.83 -3.32
N THR A 81 -25.97 -6.35 -2.52
CA THR A 81 -25.89 -6.66 -1.10
C THR A 81 -26.61 -5.58 -0.29
N VAL A 82 -27.61 -5.97 0.51
CA VAL A 82 -28.37 -5.08 1.40
C VAL A 82 -27.99 -5.38 2.84
N LYS A 83 -27.74 -4.31 3.62
CA LYS A 83 -27.42 -4.39 5.05
C LYS A 83 -28.61 -3.84 5.84
N ASN A 84 -29.34 -4.72 6.50
CA ASN A 84 -30.50 -4.37 7.31
C ASN A 84 -30.15 -4.46 8.80
N ALA A 85 -30.37 -3.39 9.54
CA ALA A 85 -30.24 -3.42 11.00
C ALA A 85 -31.45 -4.12 11.60
N VAL A 86 -31.21 -5.25 12.26
CA VAL A 86 -32.19 -5.98 13.06
C VAL A 86 -31.96 -5.63 14.52
N PHE A 87 -32.93 -4.97 15.14
CA PHE A 87 -32.91 -4.65 16.55
C PHE A 87 -33.50 -5.82 17.33
N ALA A 88 -32.70 -6.41 18.22
CA ALA A 88 -33.17 -7.43 19.14
C ALA A 88 -33.98 -6.79 20.28
N GLU A 89 -34.79 -7.61 20.97
CA GLU A 89 -35.64 -7.16 22.08
C GLU A 89 -34.84 -6.60 23.27
N ASP A 90 -33.55 -6.95 23.38
CA ASP A 90 -32.62 -6.42 24.38
C ASP A 90 -32.06 -5.02 24.02
N GLY A 91 -32.48 -4.46 22.89
CA GLY A 91 -32.01 -3.18 22.38
C GLY A 91 -30.65 -3.25 21.65
N SER A 92 -30.07 -4.44 21.48
CA SER A 92 -28.88 -4.62 20.66
C SER A 92 -29.24 -4.57 19.17
N ALA A 93 -28.39 -3.93 18.36
CA ALA A 93 -28.56 -3.87 16.92
C ALA A 93 -27.60 -4.86 16.26
N THR A 94 -28.14 -5.84 15.55
CA THR A 94 -27.37 -6.79 14.73
C THR A 94 -27.59 -6.44 13.27
N THR A 95 -26.53 -6.31 12.47
CA THR A 95 -26.71 -6.07 11.03
C THR A 95 -26.83 -7.42 10.32
N VAL A 96 -27.97 -7.66 9.66
CA VAL A 96 -28.19 -8.80 8.77
C VAL A 96 -27.89 -8.34 7.36
N THR A 97 -26.91 -8.99 6.74
CA THR A 97 -26.57 -8.79 5.34
C THR A 97 -27.34 -9.82 4.50
N ALA A 98 -28.11 -9.37 3.52
CA ALA A 98 -28.86 -10.21 2.60
C ALA A 98 -28.50 -9.87 1.14
N THR A 99 -28.51 -10.87 0.27
CA THR A 99 -28.33 -10.69 -1.17
C THR A 99 -29.70 -10.62 -1.83
N GLU A 100 -29.90 -9.57 -2.64
CA GLU A 100 -31.09 -9.43 -3.47
C GLU A 100 -30.70 -9.49 -4.94
N TYR A 101 -31.62 -10.00 -5.75
CA TYR A 101 -31.46 -10.12 -7.20
C TYR A 101 -32.55 -9.32 -7.90
N LEU A 102 -32.17 -8.63 -8.97
CA LEU A 102 -33.13 -7.99 -9.87
C LEU A 102 -33.57 -9.02 -10.90
N VAL A 103 -34.86 -9.33 -10.89
CA VAL A 103 -35.46 -10.38 -11.70
C VAL A 103 -36.29 -9.77 -12.83
N GLU A 104 -36.10 -10.27 -14.05
CA GLU A 104 -37.02 -10.08 -15.17
C GLU A 104 -38.02 -11.24 -15.23
N TRP A 105 -39.28 -10.91 -15.51
CA TRP A 105 -40.39 -11.86 -15.45
C TRP A 105 -40.88 -12.24 -16.86
N LYS A 106 -41.28 -13.50 -17.05
CA LYS A 106 -41.78 -13.99 -18.35
C LYS A 106 -43.10 -13.36 -18.78
N ASP A 107 -43.91 -12.93 -17.82
CA ASP A 107 -45.20 -12.25 -18.03
C ASP A 107 -45.06 -10.77 -18.41
N GLY A 108 -43.83 -10.23 -18.45
CA GLY A 108 -43.55 -8.85 -18.83
C GLY A 108 -43.77 -7.83 -17.73
N HIS A 109 -43.91 -8.25 -16.47
CA HIS A 109 -43.93 -7.33 -15.33
C HIS A 109 -42.61 -6.56 -15.18
N GLU A 110 -42.68 -5.40 -14.52
CA GLU A 110 -41.50 -4.57 -14.29
C GLU A 110 -40.43 -5.33 -13.47
N PRO A 111 -39.14 -5.23 -13.82
CA PRO A 111 -38.09 -5.93 -13.10
C PRO A 111 -38.07 -5.56 -11.62
N THR A 112 -38.03 -6.56 -10.74
CA THR A 112 -38.22 -6.36 -9.30
C THR A 112 -37.07 -6.95 -8.50
N TRP A 113 -36.66 -6.28 -7.41
CA TRP A 113 -35.66 -6.78 -6.48
C TRP A 113 -36.29 -7.79 -5.53
N ILE A 114 -35.71 -8.99 -5.48
CA ILE A 114 -36.20 -10.11 -4.68
C ILE A 114 -35.06 -10.68 -3.84
N PRO A 115 -35.27 -10.97 -2.55
CA PRO A 115 -34.29 -11.68 -1.73
C PRO A 115 -33.91 -13.03 -2.31
N SER A 116 -32.64 -13.43 -2.13
CA SER A 116 -32.15 -14.72 -2.63
C SER A 116 -32.96 -15.93 -2.14
N GLU A 117 -33.57 -15.85 -0.94
CA GLU A 117 -34.35 -16.98 -0.40
C GLU A 117 -35.68 -17.21 -1.11
N ALA A 118 -36.19 -16.21 -1.84
CA ALA A 118 -37.45 -16.28 -2.56
C ALA A 118 -37.28 -16.69 -4.03
N ILE A 119 -36.05 -16.92 -4.50
CA ILE A 119 -35.73 -17.37 -5.86
C ILE A 119 -35.26 -18.82 -5.82
N ALA A 120 -35.64 -19.60 -6.84
CA ALA A 120 -35.19 -20.97 -6.97
C ALA A 120 -33.64 -21.04 -7.05
N ALA A 121 -33.06 -21.99 -6.31
CA ALA A 121 -31.62 -22.06 -6.13
C ALA A 121 -30.85 -22.37 -7.42
N ASP A 122 -31.46 -23.08 -8.36
CA ASP A 122 -30.92 -23.37 -9.69
C ASP A 122 -30.85 -22.11 -10.56
N VAL A 123 -31.86 -21.24 -10.53
CA VAL A 123 -31.85 -19.94 -11.24
C VAL A 123 -30.76 -19.03 -10.70
N VAL A 124 -30.61 -18.95 -9.38
CA VAL A 124 -29.52 -18.20 -8.73
C VAL A 124 -28.16 -18.79 -9.11
N ALA A 125 -28.04 -20.12 -9.12
CA ALA A 125 -26.80 -20.78 -9.49
C ALA A 125 -26.42 -20.52 -10.95
N GLU A 126 -27.37 -20.50 -11.88
CA GLU A 126 -27.12 -20.17 -13.29
C GLU A 126 -26.52 -18.77 -13.46
N TYR A 127 -27.01 -17.79 -12.68
CA TYR A 127 -26.47 -16.42 -12.68
C TYR A 127 -25.12 -16.28 -11.95
N GLU A 128 -24.93 -16.96 -10.82
CA GLU A 128 -23.75 -16.81 -9.96
C GLU A 128 -22.56 -17.68 -10.38
N THR A 129 -22.81 -18.88 -10.93
CA THR A 129 -21.74 -19.86 -11.22
C THR A 129 -20.70 -19.34 -12.20
N PRO A 130 -21.05 -18.70 -13.33
CA PRO A 130 -20.06 -18.18 -14.27
C PRO A 130 -19.12 -17.16 -13.63
N TRP A 131 -19.66 -16.30 -12.76
CA TRP A 131 -18.88 -15.28 -12.04
C TRP A 131 -17.89 -15.90 -11.06
N TRP A 132 -18.37 -16.84 -10.22
CA TRP A 132 -17.50 -17.46 -9.23
C TRP A 132 -16.47 -18.40 -9.85
N ASP A 133 -16.80 -19.05 -10.97
CA ASP A 133 -15.83 -19.85 -11.72
C ASP A 133 -14.74 -18.98 -12.34
N ALA A 134 -15.10 -17.83 -12.92
CA ALA A 134 -14.13 -16.88 -13.45
C ALA A 134 -13.24 -16.30 -12.33
N ALA A 135 -13.83 -15.89 -11.21
CA ALA A 135 -13.10 -15.35 -10.06
C ALA A 135 -12.12 -16.37 -9.46
N LYS A 136 -12.56 -17.63 -9.24
CA LYS A 136 -11.72 -18.70 -8.66
C LYS A 136 -10.58 -19.15 -9.58
N LYS A 137 -10.68 -18.88 -10.88
CA LYS A 137 -9.63 -19.18 -11.87
C LYS A 137 -8.77 -17.97 -12.22
N ALA A 138 -9.12 -16.78 -11.70
CA ALA A 138 -8.56 -15.50 -12.15
C ALA A 138 -8.63 -15.32 -13.68
N ASP A 139 -9.79 -15.65 -14.26
CA ASP A 139 -10.05 -15.50 -15.68
C ASP A 139 -10.48 -14.06 -15.99
N VAL A 140 -9.52 -13.25 -16.47
CA VAL A 140 -9.71 -11.82 -16.75
C VAL A 140 -10.73 -11.61 -17.87
N ASP A 141 -10.67 -12.43 -18.92
CA ASP A 141 -11.55 -12.31 -20.08
C ASP A 141 -12.98 -12.64 -19.71
N ALA A 142 -13.20 -13.72 -18.94
CA ALA A 142 -14.54 -14.09 -18.48
C ALA A 142 -15.11 -13.06 -17.49
N LEU A 143 -14.31 -12.55 -16.55
CA LEU A 143 -14.74 -11.47 -15.65
C LEU A 143 -15.07 -10.19 -16.43
N GLY A 144 -14.23 -9.83 -17.40
CA GLY A 144 -14.43 -8.64 -18.23
C GLY A 144 -15.68 -8.75 -19.08
N ALA A 145 -15.94 -9.90 -19.69
CA ALA A 145 -17.15 -10.16 -20.46
C ALA A 145 -18.41 -10.05 -19.60
N LEU A 146 -18.41 -10.63 -18.39
CA LEU A 146 -19.54 -10.56 -17.46
C LEU A 146 -19.81 -9.14 -16.93
N LEU A 147 -18.78 -8.32 -16.77
CA LEU A 147 -18.91 -6.92 -16.32
C LEU A 147 -19.32 -5.97 -17.45
N ALA A 148 -18.95 -6.28 -18.69
CA ALA A 148 -19.25 -5.47 -19.87
C ALA A 148 -20.63 -5.77 -20.49
N ASP A 149 -21.27 -6.86 -20.10
CA ASP A 149 -22.58 -7.25 -20.62
C ASP A 149 -23.66 -6.24 -20.18
N GLU A 150 -24.16 -5.41 -21.10
CA GLU A 150 -25.19 -4.40 -20.80
C GLU A 150 -26.53 -5.03 -20.35
N ALA A 151 -26.77 -6.30 -20.71
CA ALA A 151 -27.95 -7.04 -20.29
C ALA A 151 -27.82 -7.59 -18.85
N LEU A 152 -26.59 -7.69 -18.33
CA LEU A 152 -26.28 -8.08 -16.96
C LEU A 152 -25.63 -6.90 -16.23
N ARG A 153 -26.40 -6.21 -15.38
CA ARG A 153 -25.86 -5.18 -14.48
C ARG A 153 -25.15 -5.84 -13.31
N ARG A 154 -24.02 -6.50 -13.61
CA ARG A 154 -23.25 -7.27 -12.64
C ARG A 154 -22.69 -6.36 -11.55
N ASP A 155 -22.89 -6.75 -10.30
CA ASP A 155 -22.27 -6.08 -9.17
C ASP A 155 -20.84 -6.63 -8.97
N PRO A 156 -19.79 -5.81 -9.15
CA PRO A 156 -18.41 -6.24 -8.90
C PRO A 156 -18.13 -6.53 -7.42
N ASN A 157 -18.99 -6.05 -6.52
CA ASN A 157 -18.93 -6.26 -5.07
C ASN A 157 -19.85 -7.40 -4.59
N ALA A 158 -20.38 -8.22 -5.51
CA ALA A 158 -21.12 -9.41 -5.14
C ALA A 158 -20.30 -10.25 -4.14
N GLU A 159 -20.96 -10.69 -3.07
CA GLU A 159 -20.37 -11.45 -1.98
C GLU A 159 -20.76 -12.93 -2.09
N ASP A 160 -19.81 -13.83 -1.83
CA ASP A 160 -20.11 -15.24 -1.62
C ASP A 160 -20.70 -15.49 -0.21
N ALA A 161 -20.98 -16.76 0.12
CA ALA A 161 -21.51 -17.14 1.42
C ALA A 161 -20.60 -16.76 2.61
N GLN A 162 -19.30 -16.56 2.36
CA GLN A 162 -18.32 -16.13 3.36
C GLN A 162 -18.15 -14.60 3.40
N GLY A 163 -18.84 -13.86 2.54
CA GLY A 163 -18.66 -12.41 2.41
C GLY A 163 -17.41 -12.04 1.59
N ARG A 164 -16.88 -12.95 0.77
CA ARG A 164 -15.74 -12.66 -0.09
C ARG A 164 -16.22 -12.19 -1.45
N THR A 165 -15.56 -11.17 -1.98
CA THR A 165 -15.77 -10.65 -3.33
C THR A 165 -14.80 -11.29 -4.33
N ALA A 166 -15.04 -11.10 -5.63
CA ALA A 166 -14.10 -11.54 -6.67
C ALA A 166 -12.68 -10.99 -6.47
N MET A 167 -12.55 -9.80 -5.86
CA MET A 167 -11.26 -9.18 -5.56
C MET A 167 -10.44 -9.97 -4.53
N HIS A 168 -11.09 -10.65 -3.57
CA HIS A 168 -10.41 -11.53 -2.62
C HIS A 168 -9.78 -12.74 -3.34
N PHE A 169 -10.51 -13.33 -4.30
CA PHE A 169 -9.99 -14.45 -5.08
C PHE A 169 -8.83 -14.03 -6.00
N ALA A 170 -8.98 -12.90 -6.70
CA ALA A 170 -7.92 -12.33 -7.52
C ALA A 170 -6.65 -12.03 -6.70
N ALA A 171 -6.82 -11.49 -5.49
CA ALA A 171 -5.74 -11.22 -4.55
C ALA A 171 -5.02 -12.50 -4.07
N GLY A 172 -5.75 -13.55 -3.70
CA GLY A 172 -5.17 -14.83 -3.28
C GLY A 172 -4.45 -15.58 -4.40
N LEU A 173 -4.86 -15.34 -5.65
CA LEU A 173 -4.20 -15.85 -6.85
C LEU A 173 -3.03 -14.98 -7.31
N GLY A 174 -2.97 -13.71 -6.85
CA GLY A 174 -1.96 -12.74 -7.26
C GLY A 174 -2.14 -12.22 -8.69
N SER A 175 -3.37 -12.27 -9.22
CA SER A 175 -3.71 -11.83 -10.57
C SER A 175 -3.89 -10.31 -10.61
N GLU A 176 -2.84 -9.61 -11.01
CA GLU A 176 -2.84 -8.15 -11.15
C GLU A 176 -3.88 -7.65 -12.15
N GLU A 177 -4.03 -8.35 -13.28
CA GLU A 177 -4.98 -7.99 -14.33
C GLU A 177 -6.43 -8.04 -13.83
N CYS A 178 -6.80 -9.11 -13.10
CA CYS A 178 -8.13 -9.20 -12.49
C CYS A 178 -8.35 -8.11 -11.44
N LEU A 179 -7.32 -7.80 -10.63
CA LEU A 179 -7.42 -6.76 -9.60
C LEU A 179 -7.69 -5.38 -10.22
N ARG A 180 -6.95 -5.02 -11.28
CA ARG A 180 -7.13 -3.76 -12.00
C ARG A 180 -8.50 -3.71 -12.68
N LEU A 181 -8.90 -4.77 -13.40
CA LEU A 181 -10.21 -4.88 -14.05
C LEU A 181 -11.36 -4.69 -13.05
N LEU A 182 -11.32 -5.39 -11.92
CA LEU A 182 -12.36 -5.29 -10.89
C LEU A 182 -12.40 -3.89 -10.27
N ALA A 183 -11.25 -3.27 -9.99
CA ALA A 183 -11.18 -1.91 -9.47
C ALA A 183 -11.72 -0.87 -10.48
N GLU A 184 -11.40 -1.02 -11.77
CA GLU A 184 -11.95 -0.19 -12.86
C GLU A 184 -13.47 -0.32 -12.96
N ALA A 185 -14.01 -1.50 -12.69
CA ALA A 185 -15.46 -1.75 -12.62
C ALA A 185 -16.11 -1.19 -11.33
N GLY A 186 -15.35 -0.67 -10.38
CA GLY A 186 -15.84 -0.09 -9.12
C GLY A 186 -15.94 -1.08 -7.96
N ALA A 187 -15.18 -2.18 -7.99
CA ALA A 187 -15.01 -3.04 -6.83
C ALA A 187 -14.32 -2.29 -5.67
N ASP A 188 -14.76 -2.55 -4.45
CA ASP A 188 -14.19 -2.03 -3.22
C ASP A 188 -12.89 -2.78 -2.87
N VAL A 189 -11.77 -2.07 -3.01
CA VAL A 189 -10.42 -2.55 -2.72
C VAL A 189 -10.20 -2.84 -1.23
N GLY A 190 -10.96 -2.19 -0.36
CA GLY A 190 -10.89 -2.33 1.09
C GLY A 190 -11.95 -3.27 1.68
N HIS A 191 -12.72 -3.99 0.86
CA HIS A 191 -13.84 -4.81 1.35
C HIS A 191 -13.35 -5.87 2.35
N ALA A 192 -13.91 -5.90 3.56
CA ALA A 192 -13.55 -6.89 4.57
C ALA A 192 -14.53 -8.07 4.54
N GLU A 193 -14.01 -9.31 4.41
CA GLU A 193 -14.87 -10.49 4.40
C GLU A 193 -15.54 -10.76 5.75
N ARG A 194 -16.72 -11.40 5.73
CA ARG A 194 -17.52 -11.62 6.94
C ARG A 194 -17.06 -12.84 7.75
N ALA A 195 -16.78 -13.96 7.09
CA ALA A 195 -16.60 -15.24 7.79
C ALA A 195 -15.15 -15.52 8.22
N GLY A 196 -14.14 -15.03 7.51
CA GLY A 196 -12.73 -15.28 7.82
C GLY A 196 -12.08 -14.31 8.80
N GLY A 197 -12.87 -13.48 9.49
CA GLY A 197 -12.38 -12.53 10.48
C GLY A 197 -11.94 -11.20 9.88
N GLY A 198 -12.69 -10.66 8.92
CA GLY A 198 -12.49 -9.29 8.43
C GLY A 198 -11.25 -9.10 7.56
N LEU A 199 -10.79 -10.15 6.87
CA LEU A 199 -9.64 -10.04 5.97
C LEU A 199 -10.04 -9.22 4.74
N THR A 200 -9.22 -8.25 4.37
CA THR A 200 -9.36 -7.50 3.11
C THR A 200 -8.62 -8.23 1.98
N PRO A 201 -8.82 -7.87 0.69
CA PRO A 201 -8.00 -8.40 -0.39
C PRO A 201 -6.49 -8.28 -0.14
N LEU A 202 -6.04 -7.18 0.49
CA LEU A 202 -4.62 -6.99 0.81
C LEU A 202 -4.11 -7.99 1.85
N HIS A 203 -4.90 -8.30 2.87
CA HIS A 203 -4.58 -9.36 3.83
C HIS A 203 -4.47 -10.73 3.14
N ILE A 204 -5.39 -11.04 2.23
CA ILE A 204 -5.36 -12.29 1.47
C ILE A 204 -4.09 -12.36 0.60
N ALA A 205 -3.78 -11.32 -0.19
CA ALA A 205 -2.56 -11.30 -1.00
C ALA A 205 -1.30 -11.47 -0.14
N ALA A 206 -1.23 -10.80 1.01
CA ALA A 206 -0.11 -10.88 1.95
C ALA A 206 0.05 -12.30 2.55
N GLY A 207 -1.03 -12.88 3.08
CA GLY A 207 -1.02 -14.20 3.72
C GLY A 207 -0.72 -15.36 2.75
N TYR A 208 -1.05 -15.19 1.47
CA TYR A 208 -0.70 -16.14 0.40
C TYR A 208 0.67 -15.86 -0.24
N GLY A 209 1.40 -14.82 0.17
CA GLY A 209 2.71 -14.47 -0.37
C GLY A 209 2.67 -13.94 -1.81
N ARG A 210 1.57 -13.32 -2.22
CA ARG A 210 1.36 -12.80 -3.58
C ARG A 210 1.91 -11.38 -3.71
N ALA A 211 3.23 -11.24 -3.81
CA ALA A 211 3.89 -9.93 -3.90
C ALA A 211 3.37 -9.03 -5.03
N THR A 212 3.05 -9.60 -6.21
CA THR A 212 2.43 -8.88 -7.33
C THR A 212 1.03 -8.37 -6.97
N GLY A 213 0.21 -9.20 -6.34
CA GLY A 213 -1.11 -8.82 -5.85
C GLY A 213 -1.06 -7.75 -4.77
N VAL A 214 -0.11 -7.85 -3.83
CA VAL A 214 0.13 -6.82 -2.80
C VAL A 214 0.47 -5.49 -3.45
N ARG A 215 1.43 -5.45 -4.37
CA ARG A 215 1.80 -4.22 -5.08
C ARG A 215 0.61 -3.61 -5.81
N ALA A 216 -0.11 -4.41 -6.59
CA ALA A 216 -1.26 -3.95 -7.36
C ALA A 216 -2.35 -3.37 -6.45
N LEU A 217 -2.66 -4.02 -5.33
CA LEU A 217 -3.65 -3.53 -4.38
C LEU A 217 -3.22 -2.20 -3.73
N LEU A 218 -1.95 -2.06 -3.37
CA LEU A 218 -1.40 -0.81 -2.84
C LEU A 218 -1.47 0.32 -3.88
N GLU A 219 -1.13 0.05 -5.14
CA GLU A 219 -1.29 1.01 -6.26
C GLU A 219 -2.76 1.43 -6.47
N LEU A 220 -3.70 0.51 -6.24
CA LEU A 220 -5.14 0.75 -6.32
C LEU A 220 -5.71 1.46 -5.08
N GLY A 221 -4.88 1.78 -4.08
CA GLY A 221 -5.27 2.52 -2.88
C GLY A 221 -5.79 1.67 -1.72
N ALA A 222 -5.42 0.38 -1.66
CA ALA A 222 -5.67 -0.43 -0.48
C ALA A 222 -4.96 0.16 0.75
N ASP A 223 -5.65 0.14 1.90
CA ASP A 223 -5.07 0.60 3.16
C ASP A 223 -4.02 -0.41 3.68
N ALA A 224 -2.76 0.02 3.70
CA ALA A 224 -1.63 -0.79 4.16
C ALA A 224 -1.60 -0.99 5.69
N GLU A 225 -2.27 -0.12 6.44
CA GLU A 225 -2.31 -0.16 7.92
C GLU A 225 -3.70 -0.55 8.45
N GLY A 226 -4.67 -0.79 7.57
CA GLY A 226 -6.02 -1.18 7.91
C GLY A 226 -6.05 -2.53 8.65
N PRO A 227 -6.62 -2.62 9.86
CA PRO A 227 -6.63 -3.87 10.63
C PRO A 227 -7.69 -4.86 10.15
N ASP A 228 -7.39 -6.16 10.20
CA ASP A 228 -8.39 -7.23 10.10
C ASP A 228 -9.28 -7.30 11.36
N GLY A 229 -10.25 -8.23 11.36
CA GLY A 229 -11.14 -8.46 12.50
C GLY A 229 -10.45 -9.01 13.76
N LYS A 230 -9.16 -9.35 13.70
CA LYS A 230 -8.31 -9.68 14.86
C LYS A 230 -7.41 -8.51 15.28
N GLY A 231 -7.50 -7.37 14.61
CA GLY A 231 -6.68 -6.20 14.88
C GLY A 231 -5.29 -6.23 14.26
N ARG A 232 -5.03 -7.15 13.31
CA ARG A 232 -3.71 -7.29 12.66
C ARG A 232 -3.69 -6.49 11.37
N THR A 233 -2.59 -5.80 11.10
CA THR A 233 -2.32 -5.22 9.77
C THR A 233 -1.93 -6.32 8.76
N PRO A 234 -1.98 -6.04 7.44
CA PRO A 234 -1.46 -6.96 6.42
C PRO A 234 0.01 -7.35 6.65
N LEU A 235 0.83 -6.41 7.15
CA LEU A 235 2.24 -6.65 7.45
C LEU A 235 2.43 -7.58 8.66
N GLU A 236 1.64 -7.37 9.72
CA GLU A 236 1.67 -8.26 10.89
C GLU A 236 1.19 -9.67 10.54
N LEU A 237 0.14 -9.80 9.71
CA LEU A 237 -0.35 -11.09 9.24
C LEU A 237 0.75 -11.86 8.49
N VAL A 238 1.44 -11.24 7.52
CA VAL A 238 2.49 -11.94 6.77
C VAL A 238 3.67 -12.32 7.67
N GLN A 239 4.03 -11.50 8.65
CA GLN A 239 5.07 -11.82 9.63
C GLN A 239 4.68 -13.01 10.53
N GLU A 240 3.41 -13.07 10.97
CA GLU A 240 2.88 -14.21 11.74
C GLU A 240 2.96 -15.51 10.91
N VAL A 241 2.52 -15.47 9.65
CA VAL A 241 2.56 -16.63 8.74
C VAL A 241 4.01 -17.03 8.44
N LEU A 242 4.91 -16.06 8.28
CA LEU A 242 6.33 -16.30 8.07
C LEU A 242 6.98 -16.98 9.28
N ALA A 243 6.63 -16.56 10.50
CA ALA A 243 7.09 -17.15 11.75
C ALA A 243 6.60 -18.60 11.92
N ALA A 244 5.37 -18.89 11.50
CA ALA A 244 4.80 -20.24 11.52
C ALA A 244 5.36 -21.17 10.42
N THR A 245 6.03 -20.64 9.39
CA THR A 245 6.51 -21.44 8.25
C THR A 245 7.82 -22.20 8.60
N PRO A 246 7.86 -23.54 8.54
CA PRO A 246 9.00 -24.36 9.02
C PRO A 246 10.35 -24.04 8.36
N LYS A 247 11.37 -23.72 9.17
CA LYS A 247 12.74 -23.44 8.71
C LYS A 247 13.49 -24.75 8.46
N GLY A 248 13.93 -24.99 7.22
CA GLY A 248 14.75 -26.15 6.85
C GLY A 248 14.09 -27.21 5.95
N VAL A 249 12.82 -27.06 5.60
CA VAL A 249 12.16 -27.95 4.61
C VAL A 249 12.26 -27.32 3.22
N PRO A 250 12.86 -27.98 2.20
CA PRO A 250 12.98 -27.42 0.85
C PRO A 250 11.63 -26.98 0.25
N ALA A 251 10.57 -27.77 0.47
CA ALA A 251 9.22 -27.43 0.00
C ALA A 251 8.63 -26.16 0.65
N ALA A 252 9.13 -25.74 1.82
CA ALA A 252 8.71 -24.51 2.48
C ALA A 252 9.59 -23.31 2.12
N PHE A 253 10.70 -23.52 1.40
CA PHE A 253 11.61 -22.45 1.00
C PHE A 253 10.93 -21.46 0.03
N GLU A 254 10.28 -21.98 -1.01
CA GLU A 254 9.56 -21.14 -1.99
C GLU A 254 8.45 -20.34 -1.32
N ARG A 255 7.67 -20.99 -0.43
CA ARG A 255 6.64 -20.30 0.37
C ARG A 255 7.22 -19.18 1.22
N ARG A 256 8.36 -19.44 1.88
CA ARG A 256 9.04 -18.40 2.68
C ARG A 256 9.48 -17.24 1.82
N GLN A 257 10.12 -17.49 0.69
CA GLN A 257 10.57 -16.45 -0.23
C GLN A 257 9.39 -15.61 -0.75
N ALA A 258 8.25 -16.24 -1.06
CA ALA A 258 7.04 -15.54 -1.49
C ALA A 258 6.47 -14.64 -0.37
N LEU A 259 6.42 -15.13 0.86
CA LEU A 259 6.00 -14.34 2.03
C LEU A 259 6.96 -13.17 2.32
N GLU A 260 8.27 -13.40 2.23
CA GLU A 260 9.29 -12.35 2.39
C GLU A 260 9.17 -11.28 1.30
N ALA A 261 8.91 -11.68 0.05
CA ALA A 261 8.67 -10.74 -1.04
C ALA A 261 7.41 -9.90 -0.82
N ALA A 262 6.32 -10.52 -0.36
CA ALA A 262 5.09 -9.79 -0.02
C ALA A 262 5.28 -8.83 1.17
N ALA A 263 5.98 -9.27 2.21
CA ALA A 263 6.32 -8.42 3.36
C ALA A 263 7.16 -7.21 2.92
N LYS A 264 8.13 -7.40 2.03
CA LYS A 264 8.94 -6.30 1.49
C LYS A 264 8.12 -5.27 0.72
N GLU A 265 7.10 -5.68 -0.03
CA GLU A 265 6.21 -4.73 -0.73
C GLU A 265 5.35 -3.94 0.26
N LEU A 266 4.86 -4.56 1.33
CA LEU A 266 4.15 -3.87 2.41
C LEU A 266 5.06 -2.90 3.18
N GLU A 267 6.29 -3.30 3.49
CA GLU A 267 7.28 -2.45 4.17
C GLU A 267 7.55 -1.17 3.38
N LYS A 268 7.62 -1.24 2.04
CA LYS A 268 7.79 -0.04 1.20
C LYS A 268 6.60 0.92 1.28
N ALA A 269 5.40 0.40 1.53
CA ALA A 269 4.20 1.23 1.63
C ALA A 269 4.07 1.86 3.02
N VAL A 270 4.33 1.08 4.07
CA VAL A 270 4.22 1.51 5.47
C VAL A 270 5.36 2.48 5.83
N TYR A 271 6.56 2.20 5.32
CA TYR A 271 7.75 2.92 5.74
C TYR A 271 8.43 3.68 4.60
N GLU A 272 8.89 4.89 4.89
CA GLU A 272 9.63 5.76 3.96
C GLU A 272 11.11 5.84 4.32
N TRP A 273 12.02 5.92 3.35
CA TRP A 273 13.43 6.18 3.65
C TRP A 273 13.65 7.64 4.01
N GLY A 274 14.14 7.93 5.21
CA GLY A 274 14.59 9.26 5.61
C GLY A 274 16.05 9.50 5.21
N GLU A 275 16.36 10.70 4.73
CA GLU A 275 17.76 11.16 4.68
C GLU A 275 18.17 11.63 6.07
N VAL A 276 19.19 10.99 6.63
CA VAL A 276 19.78 11.45 7.90
C VAL A 276 20.79 12.53 7.57
N GLU A 277 20.63 13.68 8.22
CA GLU A 277 21.55 14.80 8.09
C GLU A 277 22.83 14.51 8.87
N LYS A 278 22.71 14.08 10.12
CA LYS A 278 23.85 13.73 10.96
C LYS A 278 23.49 12.77 12.09
N VAL A 279 24.50 12.07 12.57
CA VAL A 279 24.46 11.33 13.85
C VAL A 279 24.92 12.26 14.97
N VAL A 280 24.08 12.42 15.99
CA VAL A 280 24.30 13.34 17.11
C VAL A 280 24.91 12.63 18.31
N ASP A 281 24.52 11.38 18.56
CA ASP A 281 24.97 10.61 19.73
C ASP A 281 24.93 9.11 19.42
N GLY A 282 25.62 8.30 20.23
CA GLY A 282 25.69 6.85 20.09
C GLY A 282 25.59 6.18 21.46
N ARG A 283 24.69 5.19 21.58
CA ARG A 283 24.51 4.40 22.80
C ARG A 283 24.54 2.91 22.52
N GLY A 284 24.85 2.13 23.56
CA GLY A 284 24.93 0.68 23.47
C GLY A 284 26.18 0.19 22.74
N GLU A 285 26.32 -1.14 22.67
CA GLU A 285 27.48 -1.81 22.11
C GLU A 285 27.07 -3.00 21.24
N GLY A 286 27.87 -3.30 20.21
CA GLY A 286 27.69 -4.43 19.31
C GLY A 286 26.31 -4.43 18.63
N LYS A 287 25.56 -5.53 18.78
CA LYS A 287 24.24 -5.70 18.15
C LYS A 287 23.15 -4.76 18.69
N TRP A 288 23.39 -4.12 19.84
CA TRP A 288 22.48 -3.18 20.47
C TRP A 288 22.93 -1.73 20.31
N ARG A 289 23.93 -1.50 19.44
CA ARG A 289 24.40 -0.16 19.11
C ARG A 289 23.26 0.62 18.44
N GLU A 290 22.98 1.79 18.97
CA GLU A 290 21.98 2.74 18.49
C GLU A 290 22.60 4.12 18.38
N TYR A 291 22.14 4.89 17.41
CA TYR A 291 22.59 6.24 17.11
C TYR A 291 21.40 7.19 17.17
N LEU A 292 21.57 8.31 17.84
CA LEU A 292 20.61 9.40 17.80
C LEU A 292 20.82 10.14 16.49
N VAL A 293 19.83 10.08 15.59
CA VAL A 293 19.91 10.71 14.27
C VAL A 293 19.11 12.00 14.22
N GLU A 294 19.60 12.97 13.47
CA GLU A 294 18.88 14.18 13.07
C GLU A 294 18.51 14.07 11.59
N TRP A 295 17.24 14.29 11.27
CA TRP A 295 16.71 14.10 9.93
C TRP A 295 16.85 15.36 9.09
N ARG A 296 17.20 15.20 7.81
CA ARG A 296 17.33 16.34 6.88
C ARG A 296 16.01 17.08 6.64
N ASP A 297 14.88 16.42 6.83
CA ASP A 297 13.55 17.02 6.72
C ASP A 297 13.15 17.83 7.96
N GLY A 298 14.02 17.93 8.96
CA GLY A 298 13.77 18.65 10.21
C GLY A 298 12.84 17.90 11.18
N GLY A 299 12.64 16.59 10.98
CA GLY A 299 11.91 15.74 11.91
C GLY A 299 12.58 15.59 13.28
N ASP A 300 11.82 15.11 14.27
CA ASP A 300 12.32 14.88 15.62
C ASP A 300 13.48 13.87 15.65
N ARG A 301 14.48 14.14 16.49
CA ARG A 301 15.62 13.23 16.68
C ARG A 301 15.16 11.90 17.26
N GLU A 302 15.61 10.79 16.66
CA GLU A 302 15.23 9.45 17.07
C GLU A 302 16.46 8.54 17.26
N TRP A 303 16.38 7.61 18.21
CA TRP A 303 17.38 6.56 18.37
C TRP A 303 17.14 5.44 17.35
N VAL A 304 18.11 5.24 16.44
CA VAL A 304 18.05 4.26 15.35
C VAL A 304 19.17 3.23 15.52
N LYS A 305 18.87 1.93 15.34
CA LYS A 305 19.90 0.88 15.46
C LYS A 305 20.94 1.00 14.35
N ALA A 306 22.19 0.69 14.67
CA ALA A 306 23.34 0.80 13.78
C ALA A 306 23.13 0.20 12.36
N PRO A 307 22.49 -0.98 12.18
CA PRO A 307 22.29 -1.53 10.83
C PRO A 307 21.38 -0.70 9.91
N TRP A 308 20.64 0.27 10.46
CA TRP A 308 19.69 1.11 9.73
C TRP A 308 20.19 2.54 9.52
N VAL A 309 21.36 2.88 10.06
CA VAL A 309 22.06 4.14 9.80
C VAL A 309 23.08 3.92 8.69
N ALA A 310 23.22 4.88 7.79
CA ALA A 310 24.18 4.83 6.71
C ALA A 310 25.60 4.64 7.27
N GLU A 311 26.34 3.68 6.72
CA GLU A 311 27.63 3.26 7.30
C GLU A 311 28.69 4.35 7.26
N ASP A 312 28.63 5.24 6.28
CA ASP A 312 29.45 6.44 6.19
C ASP A 312 29.16 7.40 7.35
N LEU A 313 27.89 7.73 7.61
CA LEU A 313 27.52 8.59 8.74
C LEU A 313 27.94 7.99 10.09
N VAL A 314 27.80 6.67 10.25
CA VAL A 314 28.27 5.97 11.44
C VAL A 314 29.79 6.02 11.54
N LYS A 315 30.49 5.78 10.43
CA LYS A 315 31.96 5.80 10.38
C LYS A 315 32.49 7.18 10.71
N ASP A 316 31.87 8.24 10.18
CA ASP A 316 32.26 9.62 10.44
C ASP A 316 32.07 9.96 11.92
N PHE A 317 30.91 9.61 12.48
CA PHE A 317 30.65 9.78 13.91
C PHE A 317 31.62 9.00 14.81
N GLU A 318 31.88 7.72 14.52
CA GLU A 318 32.83 6.90 15.30
C GLU A 318 34.28 7.33 15.14
N ALA A 319 34.64 7.89 13.99
CA ALA A 319 35.95 8.51 13.76
C ALA A 319 36.10 9.86 14.48
N GLY A 320 35.03 10.39 15.08
CA GLY A 320 35.02 11.72 15.67
C GLY A 320 35.17 12.82 14.63
N LEU A 321 34.81 12.53 13.37
CA LEU A 321 34.76 13.51 12.30
C LEU A 321 33.52 14.37 12.53
N GLU A 322 33.70 15.46 13.29
CA GLU A 322 32.70 16.51 13.38
C GLU A 322 32.69 17.26 12.05
N TYR A 323 31.51 17.32 11.40
CA TYR A 323 31.29 18.17 10.23
C TYR A 323 31.37 19.63 10.68
N GLY A 324 32.57 20.19 10.74
CA GLY A 324 32.80 21.61 10.94
C GLY A 324 32.32 22.40 9.72
N VAL A 325 31.65 23.54 9.94
CA VAL A 325 31.41 24.48 8.84
C VAL A 325 32.73 25.18 8.54
N ALA A 326 33.30 24.89 7.38
CA ALA A 326 34.48 25.61 6.90
C ALA A 326 34.07 27.04 6.51
N GLU A 327 34.74 28.04 7.08
CA GLU A 327 34.55 29.45 6.74
C GLU A 327 35.28 29.77 5.43
N ALA A 328 36.53 29.32 5.30
CA ALA A 328 37.35 29.55 4.11
C ALA A 328 38.56 28.61 4.06
N VAL A 329 39.07 28.38 2.84
CA VAL A 329 40.42 27.84 2.63
C VAL A 329 41.42 28.99 2.64
N VAL A 330 42.44 28.90 3.49
CA VAL A 330 43.41 29.98 3.75
C VAL A 330 44.76 29.71 3.09
N ASP A 331 45.14 28.44 2.96
CA ASP A 331 46.42 28.05 2.35
C ASP A 331 46.33 26.66 1.70
N ARG A 332 47.33 26.28 0.89
CA ARG A 332 47.48 24.93 0.34
C ARG A 332 48.93 24.45 0.36
N ARG A 333 49.13 23.15 0.53
CA ARG A 333 50.44 22.49 0.42
C ARG A 333 50.32 21.15 -0.30
N GLN A 334 51.42 20.68 -0.85
CA GLN A 334 51.50 19.28 -1.32
C GLN A 334 51.95 18.42 -0.14
N ALA A 335 51.25 17.31 0.09
CA ALA A 335 51.60 16.37 1.16
C ALA A 335 53.04 15.86 0.93
N ALA A 336 53.89 16.03 1.94
CA ALA A 336 55.26 15.52 1.91
C ALA A 336 55.26 14.09 2.46
N ASP A 337 55.57 13.15 1.56
CA ASP A 337 55.99 11.77 1.83
C ASP A 337 54.91 10.74 2.19
N GLY A 338 54.54 9.95 1.18
CA GLY A 338 53.85 8.67 1.30
C GLY A 338 53.29 8.18 -0.03
N ASP A 339 54.12 7.51 -0.83
CA ASP A 339 53.77 6.76 -2.05
C ASP A 339 52.72 7.39 -2.99
N GLY A 340 53.15 8.39 -3.76
CA GLY A 340 52.75 8.46 -5.16
C GLY A 340 51.31 8.88 -5.49
N ASP A 341 50.78 9.91 -4.83
CA ASP A 341 49.92 10.87 -5.52
C ASP A 341 50.14 12.25 -4.91
N GLY A 342 50.42 13.25 -5.74
CA GLY A 342 50.61 14.65 -5.34
C GLY A 342 49.31 15.30 -4.85
N LYS A 343 48.66 14.68 -3.85
CA LYS A 343 47.41 15.15 -3.28
C LYS A 343 47.65 16.46 -2.53
N TRP A 344 46.76 17.40 -2.79
CA TRP A 344 46.76 18.69 -2.12
C TRP A 344 46.13 18.57 -0.73
N GLU A 345 46.77 19.21 0.24
CA GLU A 345 46.16 19.51 1.53
C GLU A 345 45.88 21.02 1.57
N TYR A 346 44.75 21.38 2.18
CA TYR A 346 44.29 22.75 2.31
C TYR A 346 44.23 23.11 3.79
N LEU A 347 44.67 24.32 4.12
CA LEU A 347 44.53 24.88 5.45
C LEU A 347 43.13 25.49 5.55
N VAL A 348 42.25 24.85 6.30
CA VAL A 348 40.84 25.24 6.43
C VAL A 348 40.65 26.02 7.72
N LYS A 349 40.08 27.22 7.60
CA LYS A 349 39.56 27.98 8.74
C LYS A 349 38.12 27.55 8.98
N TRP A 350 37.82 27.15 10.21
CA TRP A 350 36.48 26.71 10.61
C TRP A 350 35.74 27.84 11.32
N VAL A 351 34.41 27.83 11.26
CA VAL A 351 33.56 28.82 11.94
C VAL A 351 33.72 28.73 13.47
N ASP A 352 33.88 27.52 13.99
CA ASP A 352 33.85 27.24 15.44
C ASP A 352 35.22 26.84 16.03
N ILE A 353 36.29 26.86 15.23
CA ILE A 353 37.67 26.55 15.68
C ILE A 353 38.56 27.76 15.40
N GLU A 354 39.19 28.30 16.44
CA GLU A 354 40.07 29.48 16.32
C GLU A 354 41.33 29.20 15.48
N GLU A 355 41.83 27.96 15.53
CA GLU A 355 43.01 27.53 14.78
C GLU A 355 42.63 26.78 13.50
N ALA A 356 43.16 27.22 12.37
CA ALA A 356 42.96 26.54 11.10
C ALA A 356 43.73 25.20 11.04
N THR A 357 43.13 24.16 10.48
CA THR A 357 43.72 22.81 10.39
C THR A 357 44.01 22.41 8.95
N TRP A 358 45.04 21.59 8.74
CA TRP A 358 45.39 21.06 7.43
C TRP A 358 44.55 19.83 7.13
N GLU A 359 43.70 19.92 6.11
CA GLU A 359 42.80 18.84 5.68
C GLU A 359 43.15 18.37 4.26
N PRO A 360 43.01 17.07 3.96
CA PRO A 360 43.15 16.56 2.61
C PRO A 360 42.04 17.13 1.71
N ALA A 361 42.32 17.33 0.41
CA ALA A 361 41.37 17.88 -0.56
C ALA A 361 40.01 17.15 -0.61
N GLU A 362 39.98 15.87 -0.26
CA GLU A 362 38.77 15.03 -0.21
C GLU A 362 37.80 15.44 0.92
N ASN A 363 38.30 16.10 1.96
CA ASN A 363 37.54 16.53 3.15
C ASN A 363 37.12 18.02 3.09
N VAL A 364 37.46 18.74 2.01
CA VAL A 364 37.22 20.17 1.89
C VAL A 364 36.20 20.44 0.79
N ASP A 365 35.25 21.34 1.07
CA ASP A 365 34.23 21.73 0.10
C ASP A 365 34.86 22.21 -1.23
N ALA A 366 34.41 21.62 -2.34
CA ALA A 366 34.95 21.88 -3.66
C ALA A 366 34.73 23.33 -4.14
N GLU A 367 33.70 24.02 -3.66
CA GLU A 367 33.44 25.43 -3.97
C GLU A 367 34.44 26.34 -3.26
N LEU A 368 34.76 26.06 -1.99
CA LEU A 368 35.77 26.82 -1.23
C LEU A 368 37.17 26.65 -1.82
N VAL A 369 37.51 25.45 -2.26
CA VAL A 369 38.78 25.18 -2.97
C VAL A 369 38.83 25.99 -4.27
N GLN A 370 37.77 25.95 -5.08
CA GLN A 370 37.70 26.72 -6.34
C GLN A 370 37.74 28.23 -6.12
N GLU A 371 37.12 28.73 -5.04
CA GLU A 371 37.18 30.14 -4.68
C GLU A 371 38.62 30.56 -4.32
N PHE A 372 39.29 29.79 -3.47
CA PHE A 372 40.67 30.04 -3.08
C PHE A 372 41.64 30.04 -4.29
N GLU A 373 41.51 29.05 -5.19
CA GLU A 373 42.35 28.98 -6.39
C GLU A 373 42.10 30.16 -7.36
N ARG A 374 40.87 30.66 -7.42
CA ARG A 374 40.51 31.85 -8.20
C ARG A 374 41.13 33.13 -7.62
N GLN A 375 41.17 33.24 -6.29
CA GLN A 375 41.82 34.37 -5.61
C GLN A 375 43.35 34.34 -5.80
N GLN A 376 43.97 33.15 -5.73
CA GLN A 376 45.40 32.95 -5.97
C GLN A 376 45.82 33.29 -7.40
N SER A 377 45.05 32.84 -8.40
CA SER A 377 45.33 33.12 -9.82
C SER A 377 45.11 34.60 -10.21
N GLY A 378 44.27 35.33 -9.47
CA GLY A 378 44.10 36.78 -9.61
C GLY A 378 45.26 37.62 -9.05
N ASN A 379 46.11 37.06 -8.19
CA ASN A 379 47.16 37.79 -7.48
C ASN A 379 48.58 37.58 -8.06
N GLY A 380 48.73 36.75 -9.11
CA GLY A 380 50.02 36.39 -9.72
C GLY A 380 50.58 37.34 -10.80
N GLY A 381 50.06 38.57 -10.89
CA GLY A 381 50.37 39.52 -11.98
C GLY A 381 51.22 40.72 -11.58
N ALA A 382 52.32 40.55 -10.84
CA ALA A 382 53.30 41.63 -10.62
C ALA A 382 54.73 41.08 -10.63
N ALA A 383 55.36 41.12 -11.81
CA ALA A 383 56.81 40.91 -11.94
C ALA A 383 57.56 42.10 -11.29
N PRO A 384 58.68 41.87 -10.59
CA PRO A 384 59.47 42.95 -10.01
C PRO A 384 60.18 43.75 -11.12
N PRO A 385 60.34 45.08 -10.99
CA PRO A 385 61.07 45.87 -11.98
C PRO A 385 62.57 45.57 -11.88
N ALA A 386 63.19 45.36 -13.04
CA ALA A 386 64.63 45.21 -13.19
C ALA A 386 65.35 46.52 -12.83
N GLU A 387 66.23 46.47 -11.83
CA GLU A 387 67.20 47.54 -11.59
C GLU A 387 68.29 47.48 -12.67
N THR A 388 68.26 48.43 -13.60
CA THR A 388 69.41 48.75 -14.46
C THR A 388 70.16 49.94 -13.88
N PHE A 389 71.37 49.67 -13.39
CA PHE A 389 72.38 50.66 -13.04
C PHE A 389 73.05 51.23 -14.31
N ALA A 390 73.53 52.47 -14.15
CA ALA A 390 74.58 53.19 -14.91
C ALA A 390 74.15 54.13 -16.05
N GLY A 391 74.51 55.41 -15.88
CA GLY A 391 74.62 56.42 -16.93
C GLY A 391 74.32 57.82 -16.46
#